data_AF-A0AAP8NLD1-F1
#
_entry.id   AF-A0AAP8NLD1-F1
#
_cell.length_a   1.000
_cell.length_b   1.000
_cell.length_c   1.000
_cell.angle_alpha   90.00
_cell.angle_beta   90.00
_cell.angle_gamma   90.00
#
_symmetry.space_group_name_H-M   'P 1'
#
loop_
_entity.id
_entity.type
_entity.pdbx_description
1 polymer ?
#
loop_
_entity_poly.entity_id
_entity_poly.type
_entity_poly.pdbx_seq_one_letter_code
_entity_poly.pdbx_strand_id
1 'polypeptide(L)'
;MLINILYKLFPTHPIPDPEGLRFPNDWEARESCMFLRGKSWDNIQSEELRLHWDAFSWLNATYFHYYLPSVIFLSLQEIKKYKQICNLELSIDSVFYFIAMEDVFDEKWKLFSLQQMKLVRIWHTFILKQEHNPELNWHMQNMNNLIDRLHPKMNKISD
;
A
#
# COMPACT_ATOMS: atom_id res chain seq x y z
N MET A 1 2.14 -16.57 -7.11
CA MET A 1 2.80 -16.78 -5.81
C MET A 1 2.53 -15.63 -4.84
N LEU A 2 2.78 -14.36 -5.22
CA LEU A 2 2.56 -13.19 -4.34
C LEU A 2 1.12 -13.00 -3.85
N ILE A 3 0.11 -13.14 -4.73
CA ILE A 3 -1.31 -13.00 -4.34
C ILE A 3 -1.70 -13.97 -3.21
N ASN A 4 -1.27 -15.24 -3.27
CA ASN A 4 -1.58 -16.21 -2.22
C ASN A 4 -0.90 -15.87 -0.89
N ILE A 5 0.28 -15.24 -0.92
CA ILE A 5 0.98 -14.78 0.28
C ILE A 5 0.25 -13.55 0.85
N LEU A 6 -0.27 -12.68 -0.02
CA LEU A 6 -1.03 -11.49 0.37
C LEU A 6 -2.23 -11.86 1.25
N TYR A 7 -3.07 -12.83 0.83
CA TYR A 7 -4.21 -13.31 1.62
C TYR A 7 -3.81 -13.98 2.95
N LYS A 8 -2.60 -14.53 3.04
CA LYS A 8 -2.09 -15.10 4.31
C LYS A 8 -1.62 -14.02 5.28
N LEU A 9 -1.09 -12.92 4.77
CA LEU A 9 -0.50 -11.84 5.58
C LEU A 9 -1.50 -10.73 5.90
N PHE A 10 -2.52 -10.52 5.07
CA PHE A 10 -3.51 -9.47 5.25
C PHE A 10 -4.91 -10.07 5.26
N PRO A 11 -5.60 -10.07 6.42
CA PRO A 11 -6.93 -10.63 6.53
C PRO A 11 -7.94 -9.73 5.80
N THR A 12 -8.98 -10.34 5.23
CA THR A 12 -10.12 -9.61 4.65
C THR A 12 -11.14 -9.20 5.71
N HIS A 13 -11.06 -9.75 6.93
CA HIS A 13 -11.94 -9.41 8.06
C HIS A 13 -11.18 -9.42 9.40
N PRO A 14 -11.62 -8.64 10.41
CA PRO A 14 -12.72 -7.67 10.35
C PRO A 14 -12.37 -6.44 9.51
N ILE A 15 -13.37 -5.83 8.87
CA ILE A 15 -13.20 -4.51 8.23
C ILE A 15 -13.06 -3.48 9.36
N PRO A 16 -11.99 -2.66 9.40
CA PRO A 16 -11.86 -1.60 10.38
C PRO A 16 -13.03 -0.63 10.21
N ASP A 17 -13.82 -0.45 11.28
CA ASP A 17 -15.03 0.37 11.37
C ASP A 17 -15.96 0.27 10.12
N PRO A 18 -16.85 -0.73 10.07
CA PRO A 18 -17.80 -0.91 8.95
C PRO A 18 -18.74 0.29 8.73
N GLU A 19 -18.99 1.09 9.77
CA GLU A 19 -19.83 2.29 9.70
C GLU A 19 -19.06 3.56 9.34
N GLY A 20 -17.73 3.47 9.35
CA GLY A 20 -16.90 4.03 8.32
C GLY A 20 -16.02 5.17 8.76
N LEU A 21 -14.73 5.04 8.41
CA LEU A 21 -13.78 6.10 8.05
C LEU A 21 -14.33 7.50 8.36
N ARG A 22 -14.13 7.95 9.60
CA ARG A 22 -14.59 9.25 10.06
C ARG A 22 -13.52 10.27 9.72
N PHE A 23 -13.89 11.22 8.86
CA PHE A 23 -13.13 12.42 8.56
C PHE A 23 -13.92 13.64 9.06
N PRO A 24 -13.86 13.97 10.37
CA PRO A 24 -14.62 15.08 10.91
C PRO A 24 -14.21 16.38 10.21
N ASN A 25 -15.18 17.07 9.61
CA ASN A 25 -15.01 18.35 8.92
C ASN A 25 -14.13 18.34 7.65
N ASP A 26 -13.85 17.18 7.06
CA ASP A 26 -13.09 17.08 5.81
C ASP A 26 -13.91 16.36 4.74
N TRP A 27 -14.55 17.17 3.88
CA TRP A 27 -15.45 16.66 2.84
C TRP A 27 -14.69 16.03 1.68
N GLU A 28 -13.48 16.51 1.37
CA GLU A 28 -12.62 15.96 0.32
C GLU A 28 -12.17 14.56 0.71
N ALA A 29 -11.64 14.41 1.93
CA ALA A 29 -11.27 13.10 2.47
C ALA A 29 -12.44 12.12 2.48
N ARG A 30 -13.65 12.61 2.81
CA ARG A 30 -14.86 11.79 2.83
C ARG A 30 -15.23 11.27 1.45
N GLU A 31 -15.27 12.14 0.45
CA GLU A 31 -15.60 11.77 -0.93
C GLU A 31 -14.53 10.84 -1.51
N SER A 32 -13.24 11.16 -1.33
CA SER A 32 -12.14 10.32 -1.80
C SER A 32 -12.12 8.93 -1.15
N CYS A 33 -12.63 8.76 0.06
CA CYS A 33 -12.58 7.47 0.76
C CYS A 33 -13.91 6.71 0.80
N MET A 34 -15.01 7.27 0.29
CA MET A 34 -16.35 6.70 0.46
C MET A 34 -16.47 5.28 -0.11
N PHE A 35 -15.81 4.99 -1.22
CA PHE A 35 -15.86 3.68 -1.89
C PHE A 35 -15.27 2.53 -1.05
N LEU A 36 -14.40 2.84 -0.08
CA LEU A 36 -13.78 1.84 0.82
C LEU A 36 -14.76 1.34 1.88
N ARG A 37 -15.76 2.16 2.26
CA ARG A 37 -16.62 1.90 3.41
C ARG A 37 -17.34 0.57 3.29
N GLY A 38 -17.16 -0.29 4.30
CA GLY A 38 -17.82 -1.59 4.39
C GLY A 38 -17.36 -2.61 3.35
N LYS A 39 -16.31 -2.33 2.57
CA LYS A 39 -15.74 -3.28 1.61
C LYS A 39 -14.52 -3.96 2.20
N SER A 40 -14.40 -5.25 1.92
CA SER A 40 -13.12 -5.94 2.09
C SER A 40 -12.13 -5.48 1.03
N TRP A 41 -10.84 -5.46 1.35
CA TRP A 41 -9.82 -4.94 0.44
C TRP A 41 -9.74 -5.70 -0.89
N ASP A 42 -10.17 -6.97 -0.91
CA ASP A 42 -10.21 -7.84 -2.09
C ASP A 42 -11.46 -7.65 -2.98
N ASN A 43 -12.43 -6.86 -2.53
CA ASN A 43 -13.65 -6.51 -3.28
C ASN A 43 -13.64 -5.09 -3.87
N ILE A 44 -12.55 -4.34 -3.66
CA ILE A 44 -12.34 -3.03 -4.28
C ILE A 44 -12.07 -3.19 -5.77
N GLN A 45 -12.67 -2.33 -6.61
CA GLN A 45 -12.46 -2.35 -8.06
C GLN A 45 -11.35 -1.37 -8.48
N SER A 46 -10.63 -1.71 -9.55
CA SER A 46 -9.56 -0.86 -10.12
C SER A 46 -10.05 0.53 -10.52
N GLU A 47 -11.27 0.61 -11.04
CA GLU A 47 -11.90 1.85 -11.47
C GLU A 47 -12.16 2.80 -10.30
N GLU A 48 -12.48 2.25 -9.12
CA GLU A 48 -12.70 3.05 -7.90
C GLU A 48 -11.38 3.65 -7.41
N LEU A 49 -10.31 2.86 -7.40
CA LEU A 49 -8.97 3.36 -7.07
C LEU A 49 -8.46 4.40 -8.07
N ARG A 50 -8.76 4.21 -9.35
CA ARG A 50 -8.39 5.19 -10.38
C ARG A 50 -9.13 6.52 -10.19
N LEU A 51 -10.43 6.47 -9.88
CA LEU A 51 -11.25 7.67 -9.67
C LEU A 51 -10.87 8.39 -8.37
N HIS A 52 -10.52 7.64 -7.33
CA HIS A 52 -10.17 8.14 -6.01
C HIS A 52 -8.70 7.85 -5.68
N TRP A 53 -7.81 8.28 -6.56
CA TRP A 53 -6.39 7.93 -6.52
C TRP A 53 -5.66 8.41 -5.26
N ASP A 54 -6.15 9.47 -4.64
CA ASP A 54 -5.59 10.11 -3.45
C ASP A 54 -6.13 9.53 -2.14
N ALA A 55 -7.07 8.58 -2.18
CA ALA A 55 -7.73 8.00 -1.01
C ALA A 55 -6.73 7.58 0.08
N PHE A 56 -5.59 6.97 -0.30
CA PHE A 56 -4.57 6.48 0.62
C PHE A 56 -3.83 7.59 1.38
N SER A 57 -3.80 8.81 0.85
CA SER A 57 -3.27 9.99 1.53
C SER A 57 -4.08 10.33 2.77
N TRP A 58 -5.40 10.18 2.69
CA TRP A 58 -6.34 10.47 3.78
C TRP A 58 -6.38 9.40 4.86
N LEU A 59 -6.01 8.15 4.55
CA LEU A 59 -6.08 7.05 5.51
C LEU A 59 -5.09 7.22 6.67
N ASN A 60 -5.59 7.04 7.90
CA ASN A 60 -4.73 6.80 9.06
C ASN A 60 -4.06 5.41 8.97
N ALA A 61 -3.11 5.13 9.86
CA ALA A 61 -2.33 3.88 9.84
C ALA A 61 -3.20 2.61 9.84
N THR A 62 -4.31 2.58 10.60
CA THR A 62 -5.19 1.40 10.68
C THR A 62 -5.86 1.10 9.34
N TYR A 63 -6.45 2.11 8.71
CA TYR A 63 -7.11 1.92 7.42
C TYR A 63 -6.11 1.73 6.29
N PHE A 64 -4.98 2.44 6.33
CA PHE A 64 -3.90 2.27 5.37
C PHE A 64 -3.37 0.83 5.40
N HIS A 65 -3.10 0.29 6.60
CA HIS A 65 -2.69 -1.10 6.79
C HIS A 65 -3.68 -2.11 6.24
N TYR A 66 -4.97 -1.87 6.46
CA TYR A 66 -6.03 -2.77 6.00
C TYR A 66 -6.27 -2.69 4.48
N TYR A 67 -6.25 -1.51 3.88
CA TYR A 67 -6.60 -1.31 2.47
C TYR A 67 -5.41 -1.36 1.51
N LEU A 68 -4.16 -1.17 1.94
CA LEU A 68 -2.98 -1.27 1.05
C LEU A 68 -2.94 -2.55 0.20
N PRO A 69 -3.35 -3.73 0.73
CA PRO A 69 -3.46 -4.96 -0.06
C PRO A 69 -4.31 -4.84 -1.33
N SER A 70 -5.29 -3.94 -1.39
CA SER A 70 -6.10 -3.76 -2.61
C SER A 70 -5.27 -3.22 -3.77
N VAL A 71 -4.43 -2.21 -3.52
CA VAL A 71 -3.50 -1.64 -4.51
C VAL A 71 -2.49 -2.70 -4.96
N ILE A 72 -1.95 -3.46 -4.02
CA ILE A 72 -1.01 -4.56 -4.31
C ILE A 72 -1.71 -5.63 -5.18
N PHE A 73 -2.89 -6.08 -4.79
CA PHE A 73 -3.63 -7.12 -5.50
C PHE A 73 -4.00 -6.70 -6.93
N LEU A 74 -4.59 -5.51 -7.07
CA LEU A 74 -5.08 -5.00 -8.34
C LEU A 74 -3.93 -4.66 -9.29
N SER A 75 -2.83 -4.06 -8.81
CA SER A 75 -1.65 -3.82 -9.65
C SER A 75 -1.03 -5.13 -10.19
N LEU A 76 -0.97 -6.17 -9.35
CA LEU A 76 -0.51 -7.50 -9.79
C LEU A 76 -1.48 -8.14 -10.80
N GLN A 77 -2.79 -7.93 -10.64
CA GLN A 77 -3.81 -8.37 -11.61
C GLN A 77 -3.65 -7.65 -12.96
N GLU A 78 -3.45 -6.33 -12.94
CA GLU A 78 -3.23 -5.53 -14.15
C GLU A 78 -1.98 -5.98 -14.90
N ILE A 79 -0.84 -6.09 -14.22
CA ILE A 79 0.40 -6.56 -14.87
C ILE A 79 0.23 -7.98 -15.41
N LYS A 80 -0.47 -8.86 -14.68
CA LYS A 80 -0.73 -10.22 -15.17
C LYS A 80 -1.55 -10.21 -16.46
N LYS A 81 -2.58 -9.35 -16.53
CA LYS A 81 -3.54 -9.28 -17.64
C LYS A 81 -3.03 -8.50 -18.84
N TYR A 82 -2.47 -7.31 -18.61
CA TYR A 82 -2.11 -6.33 -19.62
C TYR A 82 -0.60 -6.17 -19.85
N LYS A 83 0.24 -6.80 -19.00
CA LYS A 83 1.71 -6.64 -19.02
C LYS A 83 2.20 -5.21 -18.72
N GLN A 84 1.33 -4.37 -18.17
CA GLN A 84 1.63 -3.01 -17.75
C GLN A 84 0.62 -2.57 -16.70
N ILE A 85 0.92 -1.48 -16.00
CA ILE A 85 -0.04 -0.76 -15.14
C ILE A 85 -0.84 0.19 -16.03
N CYS A 86 -2.17 0.20 -15.86
CA CYS A 86 -3.05 1.02 -16.71
C CYS A 86 -3.97 1.92 -15.88
N ASN A 87 -4.57 1.39 -14.81
CA ASN A 87 -5.54 2.16 -14.02
C ASN A 87 -4.99 2.56 -12.66
N LEU A 88 -3.95 1.88 -12.18
CA LEU A 88 -3.47 2.02 -10.81
C LEU A 88 -2.25 2.93 -10.64
N GLU A 89 -1.73 3.54 -11.70
CA GLU A 89 -0.52 4.38 -11.69
C GLU A 89 -0.56 5.43 -10.56
N LEU A 90 -1.60 6.27 -10.52
CA LEU A 90 -1.71 7.33 -9.51
C LEU A 90 -1.86 6.80 -8.06
N SER A 91 -2.55 5.67 -7.88
CA SER A 91 -2.67 5.05 -6.55
C SER A 91 -1.35 4.44 -6.08
N ILE A 92 -0.57 3.87 -7.01
CA ILE A 92 0.78 3.34 -6.75
C ILE A 92 1.71 4.49 -6.41
N ASP A 93 1.69 5.56 -7.19
CA ASP A 93 2.52 6.76 -6.98
C ASP A 93 2.24 7.38 -5.61
N SER A 94 0.96 7.48 -5.21
CA SER A 94 0.58 7.94 -3.88
C SER A 94 1.20 7.08 -2.77
N VAL A 95 1.15 5.76 -2.90
CA VAL A 95 1.78 4.84 -1.93
C VAL A 95 3.31 4.98 -1.94
N PHE A 96 3.92 5.12 -3.10
CA PHE A 96 5.37 5.22 -3.26
C PHE A 96 5.90 6.53 -2.70
N TYR A 97 5.12 7.60 -2.79
CA TYR A 97 5.41 8.88 -2.15
C TYR A 97 5.56 8.73 -0.63
N PHE A 98 4.73 7.90 0.02
CA PHE A 98 4.87 7.62 1.47
C PHE A 98 6.10 6.81 1.84
N ILE A 99 6.75 6.15 0.87
CA ILE A 99 8.03 5.45 1.06
C ILE A 99 9.18 6.43 0.83
N ALA A 100 9.04 7.32 -0.15
CA ALA A 100 10.06 8.27 -0.58
C ALA A 100 10.38 9.36 0.46
N MET A 101 9.38 9.79 1.23
CA MET A 101 9.47 10.96 2.12
C MET A 101 10.04 10.61 3.51
N GLU A 102 11.16 9.91 3.53
CA GLU A 102 11.93 9.55 4.74
C GLU A 102 11.04 9.14 5.91
N ASP A 103 11.14 9.81 7.07
CA ASP A 103 10.41 9.50 8.31
C ASP A 103 9.03 10.18 8.40
N VAL A 104 8.70 11.08 7.47
CA VAL A 104 7.47 11.89 7.48
C VAL A 104 6.20 11.04 7.57
N PHE A 105 6.21 9.86 6.94
CA PHE A 105 5.07 8.95 6.91
C PHE A 105 5.30 7.63 7.66
N ASP A 106 6.32 7.53 8.52
CA ASP A 106 6.58 6.31 9.31
C ASP A 106 5.34 5.86 10.09
N GLU A 107 4.52 6.81 10.55
CA GLU A 107 3.22 6.54 11.19
C GLU A 107 2.32 5.61 10.37
N LYS A 108 2.14 5.88 9.08
CA LYS A 108 1.26 5.07 8.20
C LYS A 108 1.70 3.61 8.17
N TRP A 109 2.99 3.36 8.32
CA TRP A 109 3.61 2.05 8.20
C TRP A 109 3.79 1.32 9.54
N LYS A 110 3.57 1.99 10.69
CA LYS A 110 3.87 1.43 12.03
C LYS A 110 3.15 0.12 12.37
N LEU A 111 2.00 -0.13 11.76
CA LEU A 111 1.17 -1.31 12.04
C LEU A 111 1.58 -2.54 11.22
N PHE A 112 2.46 -2.37 10.24
CA PHE A 112 2.91 -3.46 9.40
C PHE A 112 3.90 -4.34 10.18
N SER A 113 3.69 -5.65 10.14
CA SER A 113 4.70 -6.60 10.60
C SER A 113 5.87 -6.64 9.62
N LEU A 114 7.03 -7.12 10.07
CA LEU A 114 8.18 -7.27 9.17
C LEU A 114 7.87 -8.16 7.96
N GLN A 115 7.06 -9.21 8.12
CA GLN A 115 6.69 -10.08 7.00
C GLN A 115 5.83 -9.33 5.97
N GLN A 116 4.90 -8.50 6.44
CA GLN A 116 4.11 -7.62 5.58
C GLN A 116 5.00 -6.58 4.88
N MET A 117 5.92 -5.93 5.60
CA MET A 117 6.87 -4.99 5.01
C MET A 117 7.78 -5.62 3.96
N LYS A 118 8.25 -6.86 4.19
CA LYS A 118 9.00 -7.63 3.19
C LYS A 118 8.18 -7.90 1.93
N LEU A 119 6.88 -8.22 2.07
CA LEU A 119 5.98 -8.36 0.92
C LEU A 119 5.81 -7.04 0.17
N VAL A 120 5.57 -5.93 0.88
CA VAL A 120 5.47 -4.59 0.29
C VAL A 120 6.75 -4.25 -0.48
N ARG A 121 7.93 -4.54 0.08
CA ARG A 121 9.22 -4.30 -0.62
C ARG A 121 9.32 -5.10 -1.90
N ILE A 122 8.94 -6.38 -1.88
CA ILE A 122 8.95 -7.24 -3.08
C ILE A 122 8.01 -6.69 -4.15
N TRP A 123 6.80 -6.27 -3.76
CA TRP A 123 5.85 -5.65 -4.66
C TRP A 123 6.36 -4.33 -5.23
N HIS A 124 6.80 -3.41 -4.37
CA HIS A 124 7.37 -2.11 -4.74
C HIS A 124 8.53 -2.24 -5.74
N THR A 125 9.48 -3.14 -5.46
CA THR A 125 10.59 -3.44 -6.38
C THR A 125 10.10 -4.05 -7.70
N PHE A 126 9.06 -4.88 -7.66
CA PHE A 126 8.50 -5.50 -8.86
C PHE A 126 7.84 -4.46 -9.78
N ILE A 127 7.05 -3.54 -9.24
CA ILE A 127 6.43 -2.45 -10.00
C ILE A 127 7.50 -1.56 -10.64
N LEU A 128 8.47 -1.07 -9.87
CA LEU A 128 9.52 -0.20 -10.40
C LEU A 128 10.32 -0.83 -11.54
N LYS A 129 10.56 -2.14 -11.46
CA LYS A 129 11.20 -2.90 -12.56
C LYS A 129 10.29 -3.02 -13.78
N GLN A 130 8.99 -3.24 -13.57
CA GLN A 130 8.01 -3.33 -14.64
C GLN A 130 7.92 -2.01 -15.43
N GLU A 131 8.04 -0.88 -14.74
CA GLU A 131 7.97 0.48 -15.31
C GLU A 131 9.32 0.99 -15.83
N HIS A 132 10.40 0.21 -15.70
CA HIS A 132 11.76 0.63 -16.02
C HIS A 132 12.15 1.96 -15.33
N ASN A 133 11.72 2.14 -14.08
CA ASN A 133 11.89 3.39 -13.35
C ASN A 133 13.40 3.69 -13.14
N PRO A 134 13.89 4.88 -13.56
CA PRO A 134 15.32 5.22 -13.48
C PRO A 134 15.82 5.40 -12.04
N GLU A 135 14.92 5.65 -11.09
CA GLU A 135 15.21 5.87 -9.67
C GLU A 135 15.04 4.60 -8.83
N LEU A 136 14.99 3.42 -9.47
CA LEU A 136 14.83 2.12 -8.80
C LEU A 136 15.72 1.96 -7.56
N ASN A 137 17.01 2.30 -7.66
CA ASN A 137 17.96 2.15 -6.56
C ASN A 137 17.65 3.09 -5.39
N TRP A 138 17.24 4.33 -5.68
CA TRP A 138 16.88 5.32 -4.67
C TRP A 138 15.62 4.90 -3.92
N HIS A 139 14.59 4.49 -4.66
CA HIS A 139 13.36 3.94 -4.08
C HIS A 139 13.62 2.69 -3.22
N MET A 140 14.46 1.76 -3.68
CA MET A 140 14.82 0.58 -2.91
C MET A 140 15.57 0.92 -1.62
N GLN A 141 16.45 1.92 -1.66
CA GLN A 141 17.14 2.41 -0.46
C GLN A 141 16.15 3.00 0.55
N ASN A 142 15.22 3.83 0.12
CA ASN A 142 14.17 4.40 0.98
C ASN A 142 13.29 3.32 1.61
N MET A 143 12.90 2.30 0.83
CA MET A 143 12.14 1.17 1.36
C MET A 143 12.92 0.37 2.42
N ASN A 144 14.23 0.18 2.24
CA ASN A 144 15.06 -0.48 3.24
C ASN A 144 15.22 0.39 4.50
N ASN A 145 15.46 1.69 4.35
CA ASN A 145 15.55 2.62 5.46
C ASN A 145 14.24 2.64 6.29
N LEU A 146 13.09 2.65 5.62
CA LEU A 146 11.78 2.56 6.27
C LEU A 146 11.64 1.26 7.09
N ILE A 147 12.00 0.12 6.51
CA ILE A 147 12.00 -1.17 7.22
C ILE A 147 12.91 -1.13 8.45
N ASP A 148 14.12 -0.59 8.31
CA ASP A 148 15.11 -0.55 9.38
C ASP A 148 14.67 0.39 10.51
N ARG A 149 14.03 1.52 10.22
CA ARG A 149 13.48 2.42 11.24
C ARG A 149 12.32 1.78 12.02
N LEU A 150 11.41 1.10 11.33
CA LEU A 150 10.24 0.47 11.97
C LEU A 150 10.57 -0.87 12.65
N HIS A 151 11.61 -1.56 12.18
CA HIS A 151 12.04 -2.86 12.69
C HIS A 151 13.56 -2.91 12.95
N PRO A 152 14.09 -2.08 13.86
CA PRO A 152 15.54 -1.85 14.04
C PRO A 152 16.33 -3.04 14.60
N LYS A 153 15.64 -4.12 14.98
CA LYS A 153 16.24 -5.31 15.59
C LYS A 153 15.90 -6.55 14.78
N MET A 154 16.61 -6.79 13.67
CA MET A 154 16.91 -8.16 13.17
C MET A 154 18.13 -8.24 12.22
N ASN A 155 18.80 -7.13 11.86
CA ASN A 155 20.08 -7.17 11.12
C ASN A 155 21.33 -7.33 12.03
N LYS A 156 21.16 -7.70 13.31
CA LYS A 156 22.27 -7.93 14.27
C LYS A 156 22.47 -9.40 14.67
N ILE A 157 21.82 -10.36 14.02
CA ILE A 157 22.07 -11.79 14.26
C ILE A 157 22.25 -12.50 12.93
N SER A 158 23.46 -12.38 12.39
CA SER A 158 24.18 -13.43 11.66
C SER A 158 25.46 -12.80 11.08
N ASP A 159 26.48 -12.68 11.93
CA ASP A 159 27.86 -12.92 11.52
C ASP A 159 28.10 -14.44 11.55
#